data_AF-A0A957IB17-F1
#
_entry.id   AF-A0A957IB17-F1
#
_cell.length_a   1.000
_cell.length_b   1.000
_cell.length_c   1.000
_cell.angle_alpha   90.00
_cell.angle_beta   90.00
_cell.angle_gamma   90.00
#
_symmetry.space_group_name_H-M   'P 1'
#
loop_
_entity.id
_entity.type
_entity.pdbx_description
1 polymer ?
#
loop_
_entity_poly.entity_id
_entity_poly.type
_entity_poly.pdbx_seq_one_letter_code
_entity_poly.pdbx_strand_id
1 'polypeptide(L)'
;LAGLLAATQLQEAGKSVLLVEKARGVGGRLATWRLGPGRGDYGAQFFTVREPGFQKFVDAWQHAGLVFEWTRGWAAGSAVDTPLDDGHPRYAVTGGMTAVAKHLAQSLTLHNQTRLQTIRLAGDGWEVLAENGRSYQANALILTPPVPQSLALLNAGQVSLAEVDRTALEKVAYA
;
A
#
# COMPACT_ATOMS: atom_id res chain seq x y z
N LEU A 1 0.55 0.46 -1.19
CA LEU A 1 1.94 -0.03 -1.03
C LEU A 1 1.96 -1.47 -0.52
N ALA A 2 1.44 -1.75 0.68
CA ALA A 2 1.45 -3.09 1.29
C ALA A 2 1.03 -4.22 0.33
N GLY A 3 -0.16 -4.14 -0.28
CA GLY A 3 -0.64 -5.18 -1.20
C GLY A 3 0.23 -5.34 -2.46
N LEU A 4 0.82 -4.25 -2.97
CA LEU A 4 1.71 -4.30 -4.13
C LEU A 4 3.03 -5.00 -3.81
N LEU A 5 3.64 -4.69 -2.65
CA LEU A 5 4.88 -5.35 -2.22
C LEU A 5 4.66 -6.82 -1.87
N ALA A 6 3.55 -7.15 -1.20
CA ALA A 6 3.18 -8.55 -0.95
C ALA A 6 2.98 -9.32 -2.25
N ALA A 7 2.25 -8.75 -3.21
CA ALA A 7 2.04 -9.38 -4.50
C ALA A 7 3.33 -9.56 -5.30
N THR A 8 4.23 -8.56 -5.27
CA THR A 8 5.54 -8.64 -5.93
C THR A 8 6.36 -9.81 -5.39
N GLN A 9 6.50 -9.90 -4.05
CA GLN A 9 7.26 -10.99 -3.42
C GLN A 9 6.63 -12.37 -3.64
N LEU A 10 5.29 -12.46 -3.62
CA LEU A 10 4.60 -13.72 -3.91
C LEU A 10 4.77 -14.16 -5.36
N GLN A 11 4.74 -13.22 -6.31
CA GLN A 11 4.99 -13.49 -7.72
C GLN A 11 6.45 -13.94 -7.94
N GLU A 12 7.42 -13.28 -7.32
CA GLU A 12 8.84 -13.68 -7.33
C GLU A 12 9.05 -15.08 -6.74
N ALA A 13 8.25 -15.46 -5.74
CA ALA A 13 8.21 -16.81 -5.18
C ALA A 13 7.41 -17.82 -6.04
N GLY A 14 7.01 -17.46 -7.26
CA GLY A 14 6.33 -18.34 -8.22
C GLY A 14 4.85 -18.58 -7.91
N LYS A 15 4.21 -17.74 -7.10
CA LYS A 15 2.76 -17.85 -6.81
C LYS A 15 1.93 -17.07 -7.83
N SER A 16 0.77 -17.60 -8.17
CA SER A 16 -0.24 -16.86 -8.93
C SER A 16 -0.93 -15.84 -8.02
N VAL A 17 -0.94 -14.57 -8.41
CA VAL A 17 -1.48 -13.46 -7.61
C VAL A 17 -2.37 -12.57 -8.47
N LEU A 18 -3.53 -12.21 -7.92
CA LEU A 18 -4.43 -11.21 -8.46
C LEU A 18 -4.66 -10.13 -7.39
N LEU A 19 -4.51 -8.85 -7.77
CA LEU A 19 -4.89 -7.73 -6.92
C LEU A 19 -6.25 -7.18 -7.34
N VAL A 20 -7.06 -6.80 -6.34
CA VAL A 20 -8.34 -6.12 -6.56
C VAL A 20 -8.33 -4.79 -5.81
N GLU A 21 -8.66 -3.71 -6.50
CA GLU A 21 -8.68 -2.35 -5.97
C GLU A 21 -9.97 -1.64 -6.38
N LYS A 22 -10.62 -0.96 -5.41
CA LYS A 22 -11.87 -0.22 -5.65
C LYS A 22 -11.63 1.09 -6.40
N ALA A 23 -10.47 1.70 -6.22
CA ALA A 23 -10.11 2.97 -6.85
C ALA A 23 -9.78 2.79 -8.34
N ARG A 24 -9.84 3.88 -9.09
CA ARG A 24 -9.41 3.92 -10.50
C ARG A 24 -7.91 3.72 -10.65
N GLY A 25 -7.12 4.17 -9.69
CA GLY A 25 -5.66 4.06 -9.69
C GLY A 25 -5.13 3.28 -8.48
N VAL A 26 -3.83 3.04 -8.49
CA VAL A 26 -3.11 2.39 -7.39
C VAL A 26 -2.45 3.40 -6.46
N GLY A 27 -2.01 2.92 -5.30
CA GLY A 27 -1.16 3.67 -4.37
C GLY A 27 -1.83 3.97 -3.03
N GLY A 28 -3.16 4.10 -3.02
CA GLY A 28 -3.91 4.41 -1.80
C GLY A 28 -3.40 5.72 -1.17
N ARG A 29 -2.80 5.63 0.01
CA ARG A 29 -2.24 6.79 0.75
C ARG A 29 -0.92 7.33 0.19
N LEU A 30 -0.41 6.79 -0.92
CA LEU A 30 0.69 7.38 -1.70
C LEU A 30 0.17 8.38 -2.75
N ALA A 31 -1.04 8.90 -2.59
CA ALA A 31 -1.72 9.62 -3.65
C ALA A 31 -1.09 11.00 -3.96
N THR A 32 -0.92 11.24 -5.26
CA THR A 32 -0.42 12.48 -5.86
C THR A 32 -1.52 13.12 -6.69
N TRP A 33 -1.81 14.39 -6.44
CA TRP A 33 -2.75 15.21 -7.20
C TRP A 33 -2.00 16.04 -8.26
N ARG A 34 -2.57 16.20 -9.47
CA ARG A 34 -2.09 17.16 -10.49
C ARG A 34 -2.74 18.54 -10.33
N LEU A 35 -1.95 19.56 -10.02
CA LEU A 35 -2.40 20.93 -9.77
C LEU A 35 -1.93 21.82 -10.92
N GLY A 36 -2.74 21.91 -12.00
CA GLY A 36 -2.33 22.59 -13.23
C GLY A 36 -1.05 21.95 -13.81
N PRO A 37 0.04 22.71 -14.01
CA PRO A 37 1.33 22.15 -14.43
C PRO A 37 2.07 21.41 -13.30
N GLY A 38 1.69 21.64 -12.04
CA GLY A 38 2.35 21.11 -10.86
C GLY A 38 1.75 19.79 -10.36
N ARG A 39 2.37 19.26 -9.31
CA ARG A 39 1.91 18.07 -8.58
C ARG A 39 2.04 18.32 -7.09
N GLY A 40 1.12 17.76 -6.31
CA GLY A 40 1.17 17.76 -4.86
C GLY A 40 0.86 16.37 -4.33
N ASP A 41 1.75 15.82 -3.53
CA ASP A 41 1.42 14.66 -2.72
C ASP A 41 0.52 15.12 -1.59
N TYR A 42 -0.62 14.46 -1.37
CA TYR A 42 -1.57 14.80 -0.30
C TYR A 42 -1.75 13.66 0.70
N GLY A 43 -1.12 12.52 0.45
CA GLY A 43 -0.92 11.46 1.42
C GLY A 43 0.49 11.55 2.02
N ALA A 44 1.24 10.45 1.92
CA ALA A 44 2.65 10.45 2.29
C ALA A 44 3.43 11.50 1.47
N GLN A 45 4.21 12.33 2.15
CA GLN A 45 5.08 13.35 1.52
C GLN A 45 6.48 12.82 1.25
N PHE A 46 6.93 11.94 2.13
CA PHE A 46 8.20 11.23 2.06
C PHE A 46 8.04 9.92 2.85
N PHE A 47 9.06 9.06 2.78
CA PHE A 47 9.16 7.90 3.66
C PHE A 47 10.58 7.73 4.18
N THR A 48 10.71 7.03 5.30
CA THR A 48 12.00 6.61 5.86
C THR A 48 12.10 5.09 5.75
N VAL A 49 13.33 4.59 5.78
CA VAL A 49 13.61 3.15 5.74
C VAL A 49 14.27 2.74 7.04
N ARG A 50 13.76 1.67 7.63
CA ARG A 50 14.33 1.04 8.85
C ARG A 50 14.67 -0.42 8.62
N GLU A 51 13.90 -1.08 7.76
CA GLU A 51 14.04 -2.50 7.47
C GLU A 51 14.97 -2.75 6.27
N PRO A 52 16.03 -3.56 6.41
CA PRO A 52 16.95 -3.89 5.32
C PRO A 52 16.25 -4.51 4.11
N GLY A 53 15.16 -5.26 4.34
CA GLY A 53 14.35 -5.83 3.26
C GLY A 53 13.71 -4.75 2.39
N PHE A 54 13.21 -3.67 2.99
CA PHE A 54 12.65 -2.54 2.25
C PHE A 54 13.73 -1.68 1.60
N GLN A 55 14.92 -1.56 2.23
CA GLN A 55 16.05 -0.83 1.66
C GLN A 55 16.44 -1.36 0.28
N LYS A 56 16.41 -2.68 0.05
CA LYS A 56 16.70 -3.27 -1.26
C LYS A 56 15.79 -2.75 -2.38
N PHE A 57 14.49 -2.58 -2.09
CA PHE A 57 13.55 -1.98 -3.04
C PHE A 57 13.88 -0.51 -3.30
N VAL A 58 14.22 0.22 -2.25
CA VAL A 58 14.57 1.64 -2.33
C VAL A 58 15.85 1.85 -3.13
N ASP A 59 16.89 1.05 -2.91
CA ASP A 59 18.14 1.10 -3.68
C ASP A 59 17.88 0.86 -5.18
N ALA A 60 17.05 -0.14 -5.51
CA ALA A 60 16.66 -0.42 -6.89
C ALA A 60 15.88 0.76 -7.51
N TRP A 61 14.96 1.37 -6.76
CA TRP A 61 14.21 2.54 -7.21
C TRP A 61 15.09 3.80 -7.34
N GLN A 62 16.11 3.95 -6.51
CA GLN A 62 17.10 5.02 -6.63
C GLN A 62 17.97 4.82 -7.88
N HIS A 63 18.44 3.60 -8.12
CA HIS A 63 19.18 3.28 -9.34
C HIS A 63 18.36 3.53 -10.61
N ALA A 64 17.05 3.28 -10.55
CA ALA A 64 16.11 3.58 -11.63
C ALA A 64 15.69 5.07 -11.73
N GLY A 65 16.19 5.95 -10.85
CA GLY A 65 15.83 7.37 -10.80
C GLY A 65 14.40 7.67 -10.35
N LEU A 66 13.68 6.66 -9.85
CA LEU A 66 12.29 6.77 -9.39
C LEU A 66 12.21 7.39 -7.99
N VAL A 67 13.15 7.04 -7.12
CA VAL A 67 13.27 7.54 -5.74
C VAL A 67 14.57 8.32 -5.61
N PHE A 68 14.57 9.35 -4.77
CA PHE A 68 15.79 10.06 -4.39
C PHE A 68 15.75 10.40 -2.90
N GLU A 69 16.93 10.58 -2.32
CA GLU A 69 17.04 11.10 -0.96
C GLU A 69 16.71 12.60 -0.99
N TRP A 70 15.67 13.00 -0.28
CA TRP A 70 15.16 14.36 -0.25
C TRP A 70 15.87 15.22 0.78
N THR A 71 16.01 14.70 2.00
CA THR A 71 16.72 15.39 3.09
C THR A 71 17.12 14.40 4.19
N ARG A 72 18.11 14.79 5.01
CA ARG A 72 18.48 14.11 6.25
C ARG A 72 18.13 14.90 7.50
N GLY A 73 17.36 15.98 7.38
CA GLY A 73 16.88 16.75 8.51
C GLY A 73 16.25 18.07 8.07
N TRP A 74 15.95 18.95 9.02
CA TRP A 74 15.28 20.22 8.79
C TRP A 74 15.98 21.31 9.55
N ALA A 75 16.10 22.47 8.92
CA ALA A 75 16.47 23.68 9.64
C ALA A 75 15.40 23.96 10.71
N ALA A 76 15.82 24.35 11.91
CA ALA A 76 14.92 24.81 12.96
C ALA A 76 14.36 26.24 12.69
N GLY A 77 14.19 26.60 11.41
CA GLY A 77 13.92 27.95 10.94
C GLY A 77 15.17 28.66 10.42
N SER A 78 14.98 29.80 9.76
CA SER A 78 16.04 30.60 9.12
C SER A 78 17.01 31.28 10.08
N ALA A 79 16.86 31.07 11.39
CA ALA A 79 17.58 31.79 12.44
C ALA A 79 18.45 30.89 13.33
N VAL A 80 18.56 29.60 13.02
CA VAL A 80 19.30 28.64 13.86
C VAL A 80 20.26 27.82 13.00
N ASP A 81 21.56 27.91 13.31
CA ASP A 81 22.61 27.05 12.76
C ASP A 81 22.58 25.67 13.45
N THR A 82 21.46 24.95 13.31
CA THR A 82 21.38 23.55 13.73
C THR A 82 21.94 22.67 12.61
N PRO A 83 22.74 21.63 12.93
CA PRO A 83 23.14 20.64 11.94
C PRO A 83 21.91 20.07 11.23
N LEU A 84 21.91 20.15 9.90
CA LEU A 84 20.79 19.74 9.04
C LEU A 84 20.64 18.21 8.94
N ASP A 85 21.57 17.43 9.48
CA ASP A 85 21.59 15.97 9.38
C ASP A 85 21.29 15.34 10.75
N ASP A 86 20.11 14.72 10.88
CA ASP A 86 19.68 13.96 12.04
C ASP A 86 19.95 12.44 11.90
N GLY A 87 20.68 12.04 10.85
CA GLY A 87 21.04 10.65 10.57
C GLY A 87 19.92 9.81 9.97
N HIS A 88 18.76 10.39 9.67
CA HIS A 88 17.61 9.67 9.14
C HIS A 88 17.28 10.11 7.70
N PRO A 89 17.73 9.38 6.66
CA PRO A 89 17.42 9.74 5.29
C PRO A 89 15.91 9.65 5.03
N ARG A 90 15.40 10.66 4.33
CA ARG A 90 14.01 10.75 3.91
C ARG A 90 13.95 10.72 2.41
N TYR A 91 13.13 9.84 1.89
CA TYR A 91 13.04 9.58 0.46
C TYR A 91 11.77 10.17 -0.10
N ALA A 92 11.91 10.82 -1.25
CA ALA A 92 10.80 11.30 -2.07
C ALA A 92 10.85 10.63 -3.45
N VAL A 93 9.78 10.81 -4.22
CA VAL A 93 9.59 10.12 -5.50
C VAL A 93 9.52 11.11 -6.65
N THR A 94 10.32 10.85 -7.67
CA THR A 94 10.31 11.60 -8.92
C THR A 94 8.92 11.54 -9.56
N GLY A 95 8.27 12.69 -9.73
CA GLY A 95 6.93 12.78 -10.31
C GLY A 95 5.77 12.50 -9.34
N GLY A 96 6.06 12.40 -8.04
CA GLY A 96 5.11 12.26 -6.92
C GLY A 96 4.98 10.84 -6.40
N MET A 97 4.59 10.70 -5.13
CA MET A 97 4.57 9.43 -4.39
C MET A 97 3.81 8.28 -5.06
N THR A 98 2.79 8.58 -5.87
CA THR A 98 2.02 7.55 -6.58
C THR A 98 2.88 6.81 -7.61
N ALA A 99 3.99 7.39 -8.09
CA ALA A 99 4.80 6.77 -9.13
C ALA A 99 5.43 5.43 -8.67
N VAL A 100 5.82 5.29 -7.40
CA VAL A 100 6.28 3.99 -6.84
C VAL A 100 5.19 2.93 -6.92
N ALA A 101 3.96 3.28 -6.57
CA ALA A 101 2.86 2.33 -6.67
C ALA A 101 2.56 1.92 -8.11
N LYS A 102 2.66 2.86 -9.06
CA LYS A 102 2.49 2.59 -10.48
C LYS A 102 3.60 1.71 -11.04
N HIS A 103 4.84 1.97 -10.65
CA HIS A 103 6.00 1.16 -11.04
C HIS A 103 5.82 -0.30 -10.61
N LEU A 104 5.48 -0.53 -9.33
CA LEU A 104 5.19 -1.88 -8.83
C LEU A 104 4.00 -2.55 -9.54
N ALA A 105 2.97 -1.78 -9.90
CA ALA A 105 1.79 -2.33 -10.54
C ALA A 105 2.00 -2.78 -11.99
N GLN A 106 3.09 -2.37 -12.66
CA GLN A 106 3.33 -2.68 -14.07
C GLN A 106 3.50 -4.18 -14.35
N SER A 107 4.06 -4.93 -13.40
CA SER A 107 4.30 -6.38 -13.53
C SER A 107 3.19 -7.25 -12.92
N LEU A 108 2.15 -6.65 -12.37
CA LEU A 108 1.14 -7.35 -11.57
C LEU A 108 -0.22 -7.37 -12.26
N THR A 109 -0.92 -8.50 -12.12
CA THR A 109 -2.32 -8.62 -12.56
C THR A 109 -3.22 -7.87 -11.57
N LEU A 110 -3.87 -6.81 -12.05
CA LEU A 110 -4.68 -5.90 -11.23
C LEU A 110 -6.06 -5.67 -11.84
N HIS A 111 -7.10 -5.87 -11.03
CA HIS A 111 -8.46 -5.43 -11.31
C HIS A 111 -8.78 -4.19 -10.48
N ASN A 112 -8.66 -3.01 -11.10
CA ASN A 112 -9.06 -1.75 -10.50
C ASN A 112 -10.58 -1.52 -10.68
N GLN A 113 -11.08 -0.42 -10.11
CA GLN A 113 -12.51 -0.04 -10.16
C GLN A 113 -13.46 -1.18 -9.74
N THR A 114 -12.99 -2.07 -8.87
CA THR A 114 -13.71 -3.25 -8.44
C THR A 114 -13.83 -3.18 -6.92
N ARG A 115 -14.99 -2.73 -6.45
CA ARG A 115 -15.30 -2.72 -5.02
C ARG A 115 -15.79 -4.10 -4.61
N LEU A 116 -15.07 -4.70 -3.65
CA LEU A 116 -15.48 -5.95 -3.02
C LEU A 116 -16.63 -5.68 -2.04
N GLN A 117 -17.58 -6.60 -1.99
CA GLN A 117 -18.75 -6.53 -1.12
C GLN A 117 -18.67 -7.60 -0.02
N THR A 118 -18.27 -8.82 -0.38
CA THR A 118 -18.34 -9.99 0.51
C THR A 118 -17.12 -10.88 0.33
N ILE A 119 -16.58 -11.39 1.43
CA ILE A 119 -15.55 -12.45 1.45
C ILE A 119 -16.09 -13.61 2.27
N ARG A 120 -16.13 -14.81 1.71
CA ARG A 120 -16.57 -16.01 2.43
C ARG A 120 -15.60 -17.17 2.22
N LEU A 121 -15.54 -18.05 3.21
CA LEU A 121 -14.89 -19.35 3.05
C LEU A 121 -15.77 -20.24 2.17
N ALA A 122 -15.16 -20.87 1.18
CA ALA A 122 -15.82 -21.79 0.25
C ALA A 122 -14.93 -23.03 0.08
N GLY A 123 -15.29 -24.12 0.77
CA GLY A 123 -14.48 -25.33 0.81
C GLY A 123 -13.14 -25.10 1.50
N ASP A 124 -12.04 -25.40 0.82
CA ASP A 124 -10.65 -25.20 1.26
C ASP A 124 -10.07 -23.83 0.83
N GLY A 125 -10.89 -22.97 0.23
CA GLY A 125 -10.47 -21.67 -0.27
C GLY A 125 -11.42 -20.53 0.08
N TRP A 126 -11.26 -19.44 -0.66
CA TRP A 126 -11.98 -18.20 -0.49
C TRP A 126 -12.77 -17.88 -1.74
N GLU A 127 -14.00 -17.41 -1.54
CA GLU A 127 -14.77 -16.76 -2.58
C GLU A 127 -15.00 -15.30 -2.22
N VAL A 128 -14.76 -14.43 -3.19
CA VAL A 128 -14.86 -12.98 -3.02
C VAL A 128 -15.81 -12.44 -4.07
N LEU A 129 -16.86 -11.75 -3.63
CA LEU A 129 -17.87 -11.14 -4.50
C LEU A 129 -17.68 -9.62 -4.55
N ALA A 130 -17.68 -9.07 -5.77
CA ALA A 130 -17.68 -7.64 -6.01
C ALA A 130 -19.09 -7.10 -6.28
N GLU A 131 -19.30 -5.81 -6.02
CA GLU A 131 -20.60 -5.13 -6.21
C GLU A 131 -21.11 -5.19 -7.66
N ASN A 132 -20.20 -5.33 -8.63
CA ASN A 132 -20.55 -5.48 -10.05
C ASN A 132 -20.91 -6.92 -10.45
N GLY A 133 -21.08 -7.82 -9.48
CA GLY A 133 -21.43 -9.22 -9.70
C GLY A 133 -20.25 -10.13 -10.09
N ARG A 134 -19.03 -9.59 -10.28
CA ARG A 134 -17.84 -10.44 -10.49
C ARG A 134 -17.50 -11.20 -9.22
N SER A 135 -17.21 -12.49 -9.36
CA SER A 135 -16.65 -13.32 -8.31
C SER A 135 -15.20 -13.68 -8.59
N TYR A 136 -14.44 -13.90 -7.52
CA TYR A 136 -13.07 -14.36 -7.53
C TYR A 136 -12.93 -15.55 -6.58
N GLN A 137 -12.03 -16.47 -6.92
CA GLN A 137 -11.67 -17.60 -6.07
C GLN A 137 -10.17 -17.62 -5.84
N ALA A 138 -9.75 -17.97 -4.63
CA ALA A 138 -8.34 -18.08 -4.26
C ALA A 138 -8.13 -19.05 -3.10
N ASN A 139 -6.99 -19.74 -3.06
CA ASN A 139 -6.65 -20.60 -1.92
C ASN A 139 -6.28 -19.79 -0.66
N ALA A 140 -5.84 -18.54 -0.82
CA ALA A 140 -5.48 -17.64 0.28
C ALA A 140 -5.86 -16.19 -0.05
N LEU A 141 -6.05 -15.38 0.99
CA LEU A 141 -6.42 -13.97 0.88
C LEU A 141 -5.51 -13.10 1.74
N ILE A 142 -5.04 -11.96 1.19
CA ILE A 142 -4.33 -10.93 1.95
C ILE A 142 -5.16 -9.65 1.91
N LEU A 143 -5.59 -9.19 3.08
CA LEU A 143 -6.33 -7.94 3.24
C LEU A 143 -5.38 -6.79 3.61
N THR A 144 -5.18 -5.86 2.68
CA THR A 144 -4.44 -4.61 2.92
C THR A 144 -5.25 -3.30 3.00
N PRO A 145 -6.60 -3.27 2.99
CA PRO A 145 -7.36 -2.08 3.39
C PRO A 145 -7.12 -1.68 4.85
N PRO A 146 -7.52 -0.46 5.26
CA PRO A 146 -7.69 -0.13 6.67
C PRO A 146 -8.57 -1.17 7.38
N VAL A 147 -8.23 -1.50 8.62
CA VAL A 147 -8.86 -2.53 9.46
C VAL A 147 -10.39 -2.45 9.47
N PRO A 148 -11.05 -1.29 9.63
CA PRO A 148 -12.52 -1.21 9.58
C PRO A 148 -13.10 -1.69 8.24
N GLN A 149 -12.42 -1.43 7.12
CA GLN A 149 -12.84 -1.91 5.81
C GLN A 149 -12.63 -3.42 5.68
N SER A 150 -11.52 -3.93 6.20
CA SER A 150 -11.24 -5.38 6.23
C SER A 150 -12.28 -6.13 7.08
N LEU A 151 -12.58 -5.64 8.29
CA LEU A 151 -13.60 -6.21 9.18
C LEU A 151 -15.00 -6.17 8.54
N ALA A 152 -15.36 -5.08 7.85
CA ALA A 152 -16.64 -4.98 7.16
C ALA A 152 -16.81 -6.08 6.09
N LEU A 153 -15.77 -6.34 5.28
CA LEU A 153 -15.81 -7.39 4.25
C LEU A 153 -15.92 -8.80 4.85
N LEU A 154 -15.20 -9.06 5.96
CA LEU A 154 -15.24 -10.34 6.67
C LEU A 154 -16.61 -10.56 7.33
N ASN A 155 -17.16 -9.55 8.00
CA ASN A 155 -18.48 -9.61 8.62
C ASN A 155 -19.58 -9.83 7.57
N ALA A 156 -19.50 -9.17 6.41
CA ALA A 156 -20.47 -9.32 5.32
C ALA A 156 -20.57 -10.76 4.79
N GLY A 157 -19.47 -11.52 4.84
CA GLY A 157 -19.46 -12.93 4.44
C GLY A 157 -19.43 -13.90 5.63
N GLN A 158 -19.78 -13.42 6.82
CA GLN A 158 -19.91 -14.22 8.04
C GLN A 158 -18.63 -14.99 8.41
N VAL A 159 -17.46 -14.42 8.09
CA VAL A 159 -16.17 -15.03 8.44
C VAL A 159 -15.89 -14.81 9.92
N SER A 160 -15.80 -15.90 10.66
CA SER A 160 -15.41 -15.88 12.07
C SER A 160 -13.90 -15.68 12.22
N LEU A 161 -13.52 -14.72 13.05
CA LEU A 161 -12.14 -14.55 13.54
C LEU A 161 -12.06 -15.07 14.97
N ALA A 162 -10.89 -15.51 15.40
CA ALA A 162 -10.65 -15.76 16.81
C ALA A 162 -10.92 -14.47 17.62
N GLU A 163 -11.49 -14.61 18.82
CA GLU A 163 -11.87 -13.47 19.65
C GLU A 163 -10.70 -12.54 19.96
N VAL A 164 -9.52 -13.12 20.18
CA VAL A 164 -8.26 -12.40 20.41
C VAL A 164 -7.91 -11.53 19.20
N ASP A 165 -7.99 -12.07 17.98
CA ASP A 165 -7.66 -11.34 16.75
C ASP A 165 -8.67 -10.22 16.48
N ARG A 166 -9.97 -10.52 16.64
CA ARG A 166 -11.04 -9.51 16.49
C ARG A 166 -10.83 -8.34 17.45
N THR A 167 -10.58 -8.63 18.72
CA THR A 167 -10.36 -7.61 19.75
C THR A 167 -9.11 -6.76 19.44
N ALA A 168 -8.03 -7.39 18.96
CA ALA A 168 -6.82 -6.67 18.56
C ALA A 168 -7.09 -5.72 17.38
N LEU A 169 -7.83 -6.17 16.37
CA LEU A 169 -8.17 -5.38 15.19
C LEU A 169 -9.11 -4.22 15.52
N GLU A 170 -10.13 -4.43 16.36
CA GLU A 170 -11.09 -3.39 16.73
C GLU A 170 -10.48 -2.26 17.58
N LYS A 171 -9.34 -2.51 18.24
CA LYS A 171 -8.58 -1.48 18.98
C LYS A 171 -7.75 -0.57 18.08
N VAL A 172 -7.61 -0.86 16.78
CA VAL A 172 -6.82 -0.05 15.87
C VAL A 172 -7.54 1.27 15.58
N ALA A 173 -6.99 2.36 16.07
CA ALA A 173 -7.44 3.72 15.79
C ALA A 173 -6.61 4.36 14.66
N TYR A 174 -7.26 5.22 13.85
CA TYR A 174 -6.59 6.05 12.86
C TYR A 174 -6.51 7.48 13.40
N ALA A 175 -5.31 8.05 13.38
CA ALA A 175 -5.07 9.46 13.66
C ALA A 175 -5.44 10.33 12.45
#